data_AF-A0A7L2YEZ7-F1
#
_entry.id   AF-A0A7L2YEZ7-F1
#
_cell.length_a   1.000
_cell.length_b   1.000
_cell.length_c   1.000
_cell.angle_alpha   90.00
_cell.angle_beta   90.00
_cell.angle_gamma   90.00
#
_symmetry.space_group_name_H-M   'P 1'
#
loop_
_entity.id
_entity.type
_entity.pdbx_description
1 polymer ?
#
loop_
_entity_poly.entity_id
_entity_poly.type
_entity_poly.pdbx_seq_one_letter_code
_entity_poly.pdbx_strand_id
1 'polypeptide(L)'
;LCFLSQGPAGGSKEKCFTKMYTTSGECCKACNLGEGVVQPCGVNQTVCEPCLDSVTYSDTVSATEACKPCTQCVGLQSMSAPCVESDDAVCRCAYGYYQDEPSGSCKECQVCEVGFGLVYPCRDNQDTVCEECPEGTFSSEANFVDPCLPCTTCEENEVMVKECTAISDAECRDLHPRWTTHTPSLVSSDSPEPITRDPFNTEVIPSTLADTVTTVMGSSQPVVSRGTADNLIPVYCSILAAVVVGLVAYIAFKRWNNCKQNKQGANNRPVNQTPSPEGEKLHSDSGISVDSQSLHDQQPPSQSTQGPAPKGDGNLYSTLPPSKQEEVEKLLGSSAEETWRKLAGELGYKEDLIDSFTREESPARALLADWSSKETATLDALLAALRKIQRGDIAESLYSESTATSPV
;
A
#
# COMPACT_ATOMS: atom_id res chain seq x y z
N LEU A 1 -41.95 -45.06 -57.51
CA LEU A 1 -41.07 -43.88 -57.38
C LEU A 1 -41.90 -42.74 -56.83
N CYS A 2 -41.76 -42.43 -55.55
CA CYS A 2 -42.35 -41.24 -54.93
C CYS A 2 -41.24 -40.51 -54.19
N PHE A 3 -40.86 -39.32 -54.65
CA PHE A 3 -39.93 -38.46 -53.93
C PHE A 3 -40.73 -37.64 -52.92
N LEU A 4 -40.46 -37.82 -51.63
CA LEU A 4 -40.88 -36.88 -50.59
C LEU A 4 -39.74 -35.89 -50.35
N SER A 5 -40.02 -34.61 -50.61
CA SER A 5 -39.06 -33.52 -50.37
C SER A 5 -38.86 -33.34 -48.87
N GLN A 6 -37.64 -33.57 -48.38
CA GLN A 6 -37.26 -33.19 -47.02
C GLN A 6 -37.06 -31.67 -46.99
N GLY A 7 -38.00 -30.94 -46.39
CA GLY A 7 -37.77 -29.55 -46.01
C GLY A 7 -36.80 -29.51 -44.81
N PRO A 8 -35.84 -28.58 -44.76
CA PRO A 8 -34.90 -28.49 -43.65
C PRO A 8 -35.62 -28.09 -42.36
N ALA A 9 -35.47 -28.89 -41.31
CA ALA A 9 -35.83 -28.52 -39.95
C ALA A 9 -34.63 -27.82 -39.29
N GLY A 10 -34.90 -26.74 -38.56
CA GLY A 10 -33.85 -25.94 -37.88
C GLY A 10 -34.23 -24.46 -37.87
N GLY A 11 -34.75 -23.98 -36.75
CA GLY A 11 -35.33 -22.65 -36.65
C GLY A 11 -36.00 -22.40 -35.31
N SER A 12 -35.26 -22.60 -34.22
CA SER A 12 -35.65 -22.09 -32.91
C SER A 12 -35.88 -20.58 -33.02
N LYS A 13 -37.09 -20.10 -32.73
CA LYS A 13 -37.37 -18.67 -32.65
C LYS A 13 -36.68 -18.07 -31.44
N GLU A 14 -35.45 -17.63 -31.63
CA GLU A 14 -34.66 -16.96 -30.60
C GLU A 14 -35.42 -15.74 -30.07
N LYS A 15 -35.52 -15.66 -28.74
CA LYS A 15 -36.35 -14.67 -28.07
C LYS A 15 -35.59 -13.35 -28.00
N CYS A 16 -35.78 -12.50 -29.00
CA CYS A 16 -35.11 -11.21 -29.13
C CYS A 16 -35.23 -10.37 -27.84
N PHE A 17 -34.13 -10.24 -27.11
CA PHE A 17 -34.07 -9.61 -25.79
C PHE A 17 -34.37 -8.11 -25.85
N THR A 18 -33.80 -7.44 -26.87
CA THR A 18 -33.95 -6.01 -27.16
C THR A 18 -35.34 -5.63 -27.66
N LYS A 19 -36.15 -6.61 -28.10
CA LYS A 19 -37.50 -6.47 -28.70
C LYS A 19 -37.55 -5.59 -29.98
N MET A 20 -36.40 -5.12 -30.45
CA MET A 20 -36.25 -4.32 -31.67
C MET A 20 -35.74 -5.20 -32.80
N TYR A 21 -36.12 -4.86 -34.03
CA TYR A 21 -35.74 -5.62 -35.22
C TYR A 21 -35.26 -4.69 -36.33
N THR A 22 -34.34 -5.17 -37.16
CA THR A 22 -33.95 -4.52 -38.41
C THR A 22 -35.11 -4.54 -39.41
N THR A 23 -34.95 -3.78 -40.50
CA THR A 23 -35.86 -3.83 -41.66
C THR A 23 -35.79 -5.19 -42.40
N SER A 24 -34.73 -5.97 -42.19
CA SER A 24 -34.63 -7.38 -42.63
C SER A 24 -35.32 -8.39 -41.68
N GLY A 25 -35.78 -7.95 -40.50
CA GLY A 25 -36.44 -8.80 -39.51
C GLY A 25 -35.48 -9.54 -38.55
N GLU A 26 -34.19 -9.21 -38.57
CA GLU A 26 -33.22 -9.70 -37.59
C GLU A 26 -33.42 -9.00 -36.24
N CYS A 27 -33.14 -9.69 -35.13
CA CYS A 27 -33.09 -9.03 -33.82
C CYS A 27 -31.95 -8.00 -33.80
N CYS A 28 -32.21 -6.80 -33.25
CA CYS A 28 -31.19 -5.79 -33.07
C CYS A 28 -30.21 -6.18 -31.96
N LYS A 29 -28.91 -6.09 -32.25
CA LYS A 29 -27.84 -6.23 -31.24
C LYS A 29 -27.94 -5.13 -30.18
N ALA A 30 -27.56 -5.45 -28.94
CA ALA A 30 -27.27 -4.47 -27.91
C ALA A 30 -25.77 -4.19 -27.85
N CYS A 31 -25.41 -2.99 -27.41
CA CYS A 31 -24.09 -2.64 -26.91
C CYS A 31 -23.94 -3.18 -25.48
N ASN A 32 -22.72 -3.51 -25.08
CA ASN A 32 -22.43 -4.06 -23.75
C ASN A 32 -22.22 -2.96 -22.71
N LEU A 33 -22.00 -3.34 -21.45
CA LEU A 33 -21.44 -2.42 -20.45
C LEU A 33 -20.10 -1.89 -20.97
N GLY A 34 -19.84 -0.58 -20.83
CA GLY A 34 -18.69 0.06 -21.46
C GLY A 34 -18.92 0.53 -22.90
N GLU A 35 -20.03 0.19 -23.55
CA GLU A 35 -20.33 0.58 -24.93
C GLU A 35 -21.66 1.35 -25.06
N GLY A 36 -21.69 2.34 -25.96
CA GLY A 36 -22.88 3.12 -26.28
C GLY A 36 -23.26 3.06 -27.76
N VAL A 37 -24.55 3.24 -28.05
CA VAL A 37 -25.10 3.28 -29.41
C VAL A 37 -24.75 4.59 -30.11
N VAL A 38 -23.93 4.51 -31.17
CA VAL A 38 -23.68 5.64 -32.10
C VAL A 38 -24.66 5.68 -33.25
N GLN A 39 -25.14 4.51 -33.70
CA GLN A 39 -26.16 4.41 -34.73
C GLN A 39 -27.22 3.38 -34.31
N PRO A 40 -28.49 3.80 -34.12
CA PRO A 40 -29.55 2.88 -33.74
C PRO A 40 -29.87 1.90 -34.87
N CYS A 41 -30.32 0.71 -34.46
CA CYS A 41 -30.81 -0.32 -35.36
C CYS A 41 -31.95 0.19 -36.28
N GLY A 42 -31.94 -0.21 -37.54
CA GLY A 42 -32.90 0.25 -38.54
C GLY A 42 -32.82 -0.56 -39.83
N VAL A 43 -32.29 0.04 -40.90
CA VAL A 43 -31.95 -0.73 -42.13
C VAL A 43 -30.75 -1.64 -41.88
N ASN A 44 -29.78 -1.13 -41.11
CA ASN A 44 -28.61 -1.87 -40.63
C ASN A 44 -28.82 -2.31 -39.16
N GLN A 45 -27.95 -3.20 -38.68
CA GLN A 45 -27.80 -3.51 -37.26
C GLN A 45 -27.29 -2.29 -36.46
N THR A 46 -27.50 -2.32 -35.14
CA THR A 46 -26.95 -1.36 -34.18
C THR A 46 -25.43 -1.23 -34.34
N VAL A 47 -24.90 -0.01 -34.26
CA VAL A 47 -23.46 0.26 -34.18
C VAL A 47 -23.15 0.82 -32.80
N CYS A 48 -22.14 0.23 -32.17
CA CYS A 48 -21.67 0.56 -30.83
C CYS A 48 -20.26 1.16 -30.90
N GLU A 49 -19.93 2.06 -29.97
CA GLU A 49 -18.55 2.48 -29.70
C GLU A 49 -18.25 2.33 -28.18
N PRO A 50 -17.00 2.08 -27.78
CA PRO A 50 -16.62 2.12 -26.37
C PRO A 50 -16.75 3.55 -25.83
N CYS A 51 -17.24 3.68 -24.61
CA CYS A 51 -17.35 4.97 -23.94
C CYS A 51 -15.95 5.52 -23.59
N LEU A 52 -15.83 6.85 -23.51
CA LEU A 52 -14.55 7.51 -23.24
C LEU A 52 -14.30 7.62 -21.73
N ASP A 53 -13.31 6.88 -21.22
CA ASP A 53 -12.87 6.90 -19.82
C ASP A 53 -12.77 8.33 -19.23
N SER A 54 -13.22 8.50 -17.99
CA SER A 54 -13.40 9.78 -17.27
C SER A 54 -14.33 10.84 -17.90
N VAL A 55 -14.92 10.59 -19.08
CA VAL A 55 -15.78 11.56 -19.81
C VAL A 55 -17.20 11.04 -20.03
N THR A 56 -17.37 9.76 -20.36
CA THR A 56 -18.68 9.11 -20.55
C THR A 56 -18.69 7.65 -20.10
N TYR A 57 -19.85 7.13 -19.70
CA TYR A 57 -20.04 5.75 -19.25
C TYR A 57 -21.29 5.08 -19.87
N SER A 58 -21.39 3.75 -19.77
CA SER A 58 -22.58 2.95 -20.13
C SER A 58 -22.77 1.79 -19.16
N ASP A 59 -23.74 1.97 -18.26
CA ASP A 59 -24.16 1.09 -17.15
C ASP A 59 -25.25 0.07 -17.53
N THR A 60 -25.72 0.07 -18.79
CA THR A 60 -26.76 -0.86 -19.25
C THR A 60 -26.45 -1.53 -20.59
N VAL A 61 -26.80 -2.82 -20.71
CA VAL A 61 -26.70 -3.56 -21.98
C VAL A 61 -27.90 -3.16 -22.86
N SER A 62 -27.69 -2.21 -23.77
CA SER A 62 -28.77 -1.51 -24.48
C SER A 62 -28.59 -1.46 -26.00
N ALA A 63 -29.70 -1.54 -26.73
CA ALA A 63 -29.74 -1.33 -28.19
C ALA A 63 -30.17 0.10 -28.58
N THR A 64 -30.35 0.99 -27.59
CA THR A 64 -30.81 2.38 -27.81
C THR A 64 -30.08 3.45 -26.99
N GLU A 65 -29.39 3.10 -25.91
CA GLU A 65 -28.67 4.09 -25.09
C GLU A 65 -27.28 4.37 -25.66
N ALA A 66 -26.96 5.64 -25.85
CA ALA A 66 -25.61 6.14 -26.08
C ALA A 66 -24.87 6.30 -24.75
N CYS A 67 -23.54 6.43 -24.78
CA CYS A 67 -22.74 6.70 -23.59
C CYS A 67 -23.23 7.99 -22.91
N LYS A 68 -23.47 7.92 -21.60
CA LYS A 68 -23.95 9.00 -20.74
C LYS A 68 -22.76 9.85 -20.31
N PRO A 69 -22.86 11.19 -20.22
CA PRO A 69 -21.78 12.01 -19.69
C PRO A 69 -21.56 11.70 -18.20
N CYS A 70 -20.30 11.59 -17.77
CA CYS A 70 -19.97 11.36 -16.37
C CYS A 70 -20.47 12.50 -15.46
N THR A 71 -20.96 12.15 -14.28
CA THR A 71 -21.27 13.07 -13.19
C THR A 71 -20.01 13.81 -12.72
N GLN A 72 -20.14 15.13 -12.51
CA GLN A 72 -19.04 15.97 -12.05
C GLN A 72 -19.27 16.40 -10.60
N CYS A 73 -18.37 16.00 -9.70
CA CYS A 73 -18.41 16.40 -8.31
C CYS A 73 -18.00 17.87 -8.17
N VAL A 74 -18.96 18.72 -7.81
CA VAL A 74 -18.80 20.18 -7.76
C VAL A 74 -19.30 20.76 -6.43
N GLY A 75 -18.72 21.89 -6.04
CA GLY A 75 -19.01 22.54 -4.76
C GLY A 75 -18.33 21.82 -3.59
N LEU A 76 -19.08 21.52 -2.54
CA LEU A 76 -18.61 20.81 -1.34
C LEU A 76 -18.61 19.28 -1.50
N GLN A 77 -18.46 18.78 -2.73
CA GLN A 77 -18.48 17.35 -3.05
C GLN A 77 -17.14 16.89 -3.60
N SER A 78 -16.68 15.72 -3.16
CA SER A 78 -15.52 15.01 -3.70
C SER A 78 -15.92 13.70 -4.38
N MET A 79 -15.11 13.28 -5.34
CA MET A 79 -15.23 12.00 -6.03
C MET A 79 -14.84 10.86 -5.09
N SER A 80 -15.78 9.97 -4.78
CA SER A 80 -15.55 8.77 -3.94
C SER A 80 -15.29 7.51 -4.77
N ALA A 81 -15.83 7.45 -5.99
CA ALA A 81 -15.46 6.51 -7.03
C ALA A 81 -15.30 7.27 -8.36
N PRO A 82 -14.27 6.96 -9.18
CA PRO A 82 -14.08 7.58 -10.49
C PRO A 82 -15.11 7.08 -11.50
N CYS A 83 -15.44 7.93 -12.48
CA CYS A 83 -16.18 7.48 -13.66
C CYS A 83 -15.26 6.62 -14.54
N VAL A 84 -15.74 5.46 -14.95
CA VAL A 84 -15.08 4.53 -15.87
C VAL A 84 -16.05 4.19 -17.00
N GLU A 85 -15.59 3.51 -18.05
CA GLU A 85 -16.41 3.23 -19.23
C GLU A 85 -17.76 2.53 -18.90
N SER A 86 -17.81 1.70 -17.85
CA SER A 86 -19.02 0.98 -17.42
C SER A 86 -19.86 1.65 -16.32
N ASP A 87 -19.32 2.59 -15.56
CA ASP A 87 -19.92 3.06 -14.29
C ASP A 87 -19.65 4.55 -14.05
N ASP A 88 -20.65 5.27 -13.53
CA ASP A 88 -20.57 6.72 -13.28
C ASP A 88 -19.69 7.09 -12.06
N ALA A 89 -19.20 8.32 -12.02
CA ALA A 89 -18.54 8.88 -10.85
C ALA A 89 -19.52 9.02 -9.66
N VAL A 90 -19.15 8.42 -8.53
CA VAL A 90 -19.94 8.53 -7.29
C VAL A 90 -19.42 9.69 -6.45
N CYS A 91 -20.15 10.80 -6.42
CA CYS A 91 -19.86 11.94 -5.56
C CYS A 91 -20.37 11.74 -4.13
N ARG A 92 -19.61 12.23 -3.14
CA ARG A 92 -19.99 12.35 -1.73
C ARG A 92 -19.57 13.72 -1.22
N CYS A 93 -19.99 14.10 -0.02
CA CYS A 93 -19.49 15.32 0.60
C CYS A 93 -17.96 15.25 0.81
N ALA A 94 -17.29 16.40 0.71
CA ALA A 94 -15.85 16.48 0.88
C ALA A 94 -15.42 16.17 2.32
N TYR A 95 -14.17 15.79 2.54
CA TYR A 95 -13.63 15.61 3.90
C TYR A 95 -13.82 16.88 4.73
N GLY A 96 -14.34 16.73 5.96
CA GLY A 96 -14.83 17.85 6.79
C GLY A 96 -16.29 18.23 6.53
N TYR A 97 -17.04 17.49 5.70
CA TYR A 97 -18.47 17.70 5.45
C TYR A 97 -19.27 16.39 5.46
N TYR A 98 -20.51 16.44 5.97
CA TYR A 98 -21.51 15.36 5.91
C TYR A 98 -22.75 15.77 5.10
N GLN A 99 -23.49 14.81 4.54
CA GLN A 99 -24.75 15.06 3.86
C GLN A 99 -25.91 15.14 4.86
N ASP A 100 -26.59 16.27 4.86
CA ASP A 100 -27.77 16.53 5.67
C ASP A 100 -29.02 15.94 5.00
N GLU A 101 -29.42 14.73 5.41
CA GLU A 101 -30.58 13.98 4.88
C GLU A 101 -31.83 14.85 4.59
N PRO A 102 -32.27 15.82 5.43
CA PRO A 102 -33.45 16.65 5.13
C PRO A 102 -33.30 17.65 3.98
N SER A 103 -32.06 18.00 3.60
CA SER A 103 -31.78 18.98 2.53
C SER A 103 -30.99 18.40 1.35
N GLY A 104 -30.40 17.21 1.51
CA GLY A 104 -29.46 16.60 0.55
C GLY A 104 -28.15 17.36 0.40
N SER A 105 -27.91 18.41 1.20
CA SER A 105 -26.77 19.32 1.06
C SER A 105 -25.62 18.95 1.99
N CYS A 106 -24.39 19.25 1.58
CA CYS A 106 -23.20 19.06 2.41
C CYS A 106 -23.07 20.17 3.45
N LYS A 107 -23.05 19.81 4.73
CA LYS A 107 -22.78 20.69 5.87
C LYS A 107 -21.43 20.37 6.47
N GLU A 108 -20.77 21.39 7.02
CA GLU A 108 -19.48 21.25 7.70
C GLU A 108 -19.66 20.41 8.97
N CYS A 109 -18.73 19.50 9.22
CA CYS A 109 -18.73 18.64 10.41
C CYS A 109 -18.60 19.47 11.69
N GLN A 110 -19.35 19.13 12.74
CA GLN A 110 -19.17 19.73 14.07
C GLN A 110 -17.73 19.52 14.56
N VAL A 111 -17.13 20.57 15.09
CA VAL A 111 -15.84 20.53 15.80
C VAL A 111 -16.08 20.20 17.27
N CYS A 112 -15.28 19.30 17.83
CA CYS A 112 -15.16 19.12 19.26
C CYS A 112 -14.24 20.22 19.79
N GLU A 113 -14.78 21.10 20.63
CA GLU A 113 -14.03 22.20 21.25
C GLU A 113 -13.06 21.68 22.32
N VAL A 114 -12.11 22.52 22.77
CA VAL A 114 -11.19 22.14 23.86
C VAL A 114 -11.97 21.71 25.12
N GLY A 115 -11.58 20.58 25.73
CA GLY A 115 -12.35 19.92 26.79
C GLY A 115 -13.37 18.89 26.31
N PHE A 116 -13.58 18.77 24.99
CA PHE A 116 -14.42 17.77 24.36
C PHE A 116 -13.60 16.92 23.37
N GLY A 117 -13.99 15.66 23.19
CA GLY A 117 -13.34 14.75 22.26
C GLY A 117 -14.33 13.91 21.47
N LEU A 118 -13.83 13.28 20.41
CA LEU A 118 -14.61 12.50 19.46
C LEU A 118 -15.15 11.19 20.05
N VAL A 119 -16.46 10.96 19.87
CA VAL A 119 -17.14 9.67 20.12
C VAL A 119 -17.50 8.97 18.81
N TYR A 120 -18.11 9.69 17.87
CA TYR A 120 -18.44 9.17 16.54
C TYR A 120 -17.86 10.09 15.45
N PRO A 121 -17.02 9.56 14.53
CA PRO A 121 -16.43 10.34 13.44
C PRO A 121 -17.52 10.84 12.50
N CYS A 122 -17.31 12.05 11.96
CA CYS A 122 -18.08 12.55 10.83
C CYS A 122 -17.97 11.58 9.63
N ARG A 123 -19.09 11.32 8.96
CA ARG A 123 -19.22 10.39 7.81
C ARG A 123 -20.18 10.99 6.79
N ASP A 124 -20.28 10.34 5.63
CA ASP A 124 -21.13 10.72 4.50
C ASP A 124 -22.55 11.20 4.87
N ASN A 125 -23.20 10.62 5.89
CA ASN A 125 -24.54 10.99 6.36
C ASN A 125 -24.66 11.11 7.89
N GLN A 126 -23.54 11.35 8.59
CA GLN A 126 -23.50 11.49 10.04
C GLN A 126 -22.53 12.60 10.42
N ASP A 127 -23.02 13.57 11.19
CA ASP A 127 -22.20 14.62 11.79
C ASP A 127 -21.30 14.07 12.91
N THR A 128 -20.24 14.79 13.25
CA THR A 128 -19.37 14.50 14.41
C THR A 128 -20.20 14.45 15.69
N VAL A 129 -19.96 13.46 16.54
CA VAL A 129 -20.49 13.44 17.91
C VAL A 129 -19.34 13.54 18.89
N CYS A 130 -19.41 14.54 19.78
CA CYS A 130 -18.42 14.83 20.80
C CYS A 130 -18.97 14.57 22.21
N GLU A 131 -18.11 14.26 23.17
CA GLU A 131 -18.41 14.20 24.61
C GLU A 131 -17.46 15.09 25.43
N GLU A 132 -17.88 15.48 26.64
CA GLU A 132 -17.00 16.13 27.63
C GLU A 132 -15.95 15.11 28.10
N CYS A 133 -14.67 15.50 28.15
CA CYS A 133 -13.61 14.56 28.48
C CYS A 133 -13.72 14.02 29.93
N PRO A 134 -13.84 12.69 30.13
CA PRO A 134 -13.98 12.08 31.46
C PRO A 134 -12.71 12.24 32.31
N GLU A 135 -12.86 12.06 33.63
CA GLU A 135 -11.75 12.12 34.59
C GLU A 135 -10.58 11.21 34.18
N GLY A 136 -9.37 11.76 34.15
CA GLY A 136 -8.18 11.06 33.64
C GLY A 136 -7.93 11.20 32.14
N THR A 137 -8.70 12.04 31.42
CA THR A 137 -8.48 12.37 30.01
C THR A 137 -8.54 13.88 29.73
N PHE A 138 -8.02 14.31 28.58
CA PHE A 138 -8.03 15.70 28.12
C PHE A 138 -8.16 15.85 26.59
N SER A 139 -8.57 17.02 26.14
CA SER A 139 -8.54 17.47 24.74
C SER A 139 -8.11 18.93 24.70
N SER A 140 -6.93 19.19 24.11
CA SER A 140 -6.28 20.52 24.11
C SER A 140 -6.38 21.29 22.79
N GLU A 141 -6.92 20.67 21.74
CA GLU A 141 -7.10 21.28 20.41
C GLU A 141 -8.54 21.13 19.95
N ALA A 142 -9.07 22.15 19.25
CA ALA A 142 -10.43 22.10 18.73
C ALA A 142 -10.43 21.49 17.32
N ASN A 143 -10.89 20.23 17.18
CA ASN A 143 -10.99 19.53 15.89
C ASN A 143 -12.12 18.49 15.88
N PHE A 144 -12.32 17.79 14.75
CA PHE A 144 -13.40 16.80 14.57
C PHE A 144 -12.91 15.35 14.44
N VAL A 145 -11.66 15.07 14.82
CA VAL A 145 -10.97 13.79 14.57
C VAL A 145 -10.41 13.13 15.83
N ASP A 146 -10.03 13.90 16.85
CA ASP A 146 -9.33 13.37 18.02
C ASP A 146 -10.29 13.01 19.17
N PRO A 147 -10.18 11.81 19.76
CA PRO A 147 -10.85 11.47 21.02
C PRO A 147 -10.14 12.14 22.20
N CYS A 148 -10.76 12.15 23.38
CA CYS A 148 -10.09 12.58 24.60
C CYS A 148 -8.90 11.66 24.90
N LEU A 149 -7.71 12.26 25.02
CA LEU A 149 -6.44 11.57 25.23
C LEU A 149 -6.23 11.28 26.72
N PRO A 150 -5.63 10.13 27.11
CA PRO A 150 -5.34 9.84 28.50
C PRO A 150 -4.30 10.82 29.06
N CYS A 151 -4.50 11.28 30.30
CA CYS A 151 -3.54 12.12 31.02
C CYS A 151 -2.21 11.40 31.28
N THR A 152 -1.10 12.13 31.15
CA THR A 152 0.24 11.70 31.55
C THR A 152 0.32 11.48 33.07
N THR A 153 0.89 10.34 33.47
CA THR A 153 1.18 10.00 34.87
C THR A 153 2.68 10.03 35.12
N CYS A 154 3.15 10.91 36.01
CA CYS A 154 4.57 11.08 36.29
C CYS A 154 5.21 9.86 36.98
N GLU A 155 6.49 9.59 36.69
CA GLU A 155 7.26 8.48 37.29
C GLU A 155 7.74 8.77 38.72
N GLU A 156 8.22 7.76 39.46
CA GLU A 156 8.67 7.90 40.86
C GLU A 156 9.85 8.89 41.04
N ASN A 157 10.63 9.13 39.99
CA ASN A 157 11.72 10.10 39.92
C ASN A 157 11.28 11.50 39.44
N GLU A 158 9.99 11.74 39.23
CA GLU A 158 9.46 13.01 38.77
C GLU A 158 8.56 13.69 39.83
N VAL A 159 8.29 14.96 39.62
CA VAL A 159 7.23 15.69 40.33
C VAL A 159 6.31 16.33 39.32
N MET A 160 5.00 16.10 39.49
CA MET A 160 3.95 16.80 38.76
C MET A 160 4.03 18.31 39.07
N VAL A 161 4.31 19.10 38.05
CA VAL A 161 4.40 20.58 38.11
C VAL A 161 3.02 21.21 37.87
N LYS A 162 2.17 20.51 37.13
CA LYS A 162 0.82 20.91 36.74
C LYS A 162 -0.07 19.66 36.67
N GLU A 163 -1.25 19.75 37.25
CA GLU A 163 -2.26 18.69 37.24
C GLU A 163 -2.96 18.61 35.87
N CYS A 164 -3.38 17.41 35.46
CA CYS A 164 -4.18 17.24 34.25
C CYS A 164 -5.58 17.83 34.44
N THR A 165 -6.15 18.39 33.37
CA THR A 165 -7.53 18.88 33.32
C THR A 165 -8.14 18.49 31.97
N ALA A 166 -9.47 18.49 31.85
CA ALA A 166 -10.14 18.18 30.59
C ALA A 166 -9.62 18.97 29.37
N ILE A 167 -9.03 20.16 29.56
CA ILE A 167 -8.49 21.01 28.47
C ILE A 167 -6.96 20.92 28.27
N SER A 168 -6.22 20.23 29.15
CA SER A 168 -4.76 20.12 29.02
C SER A 168 -4.14 19.03 29.89
N ASP A 169 -3.13 18.34 29.35
CA ASP A 169 -2.35 17.33 30.06
C ASP A 169 -1.64 17.84 31.33
N ALA A 170 -1.29 16.91 32.21
CA ALA A 170 -0.34 17.12 33.29
C ALA A 170 1.07 17.39 32.73
N GLU A 171 1.90 18.11 33.50
CA GLU A 171 3.31 18.34 33.15
C GLU A 171 4.20 17.81 34.28
N CYS A 172 5.08 16.87 33.94
CA CYS A 172 6.02 16.22 34.86
C CYS A 172 7.42 16.85 34.76
N ARG A 173 8.24 16.65 35.80
CA ARG A 173 9.62 17.17 35.84
C ARG A 173 10.52 16.31 36.72
N ASP A 174 11.64 15.86 36.15
CA ASP A 174 12.75 15.19 36.83
C ASP A 174 13.15 15.80 38.19
N LEU A 175 13.22 14.95 39.21
CA LEU A 175 13.98 15.21 40.42
C LEU A 175 15.47 14.99 40.14
N HIS A 176 16.14 16.08 39.78
CA HIS A 176 17.60 16.11 39.62
C HIS A 176 18.31 15.46 40.84
N PRO A 177 19.28 14.53 40.65
CA PRO A 177 19.96 13.78 41.74
C PRO A 177 20.80 14.59 42.76
N ARG A 178 20.59 15.91 42.86
CA ARG A 178 21.21 16.80 43.85
C ARG A 178 20.30 17.16 45.02
N TRP A 179 19.06 16.62 45.07
CA TRP A 179 18.15 16.75 46.21
C TRP A 179 17.86 15.45 46.97
N THR A 180 18.42 14.31 46.56
CA THR A 180 18.54 13.11 47.39
C THR A 180 19.55 13.35 48.53
N THR A 181 19.13 14.10 49.55
CA THR A 181 19.87 14.26 50.80
C THR A 181 19.89 12.92 51.52
N HIS A 182 20.90 12.10 51.24
CA HIS A 182 21.16 10.88 51.99
C HIS A 182 21.42 11.23 53.45
N THR A 183 20.43 11.00 54.31
CA THR A 183 20.53 11.14 55.76
C THR A 183 21.74 10.34 56.26
N PRO A 184 22.76 10.98 56.86
CA PRO A 184 23.95 10.25 57.31
C PRO A 184 23.58 9.28 58.44
N SER A 185 23.63 7.98 58.16
CA SER A 185 23.53 6.95 59.19
C SER A 185 24.59 7.19 60.26
N LEU A 186 24.18 7.34 61.53
CA LEU A 186 25.10 7.48 62.65
C LEU A 186 25.84 6.15 62.88
N VAL A 187 27.02 6.03 62.27
CA VAL A 187 27.92 4.88 62.48
C VAL A 187 28.62 5.06 63.83
N SER A 188 28.21 4.29 64.84
CA SER A 188 28.91 4.24 66.12
C SER A 188 30.32 3.68 65.97
N SER A 189 31.28 4.30 66.67
CA SER A 189 32.66 3.83 66.78
C SER A 189 32.73 2.52 67.59
N ASP A 190 33.49 1.53 67.11
CA ASP A 190 34.81 1.24 67.71
C ASP A 190 35.58 0.14 66.96
N SER A 191 36.86 0.42 66.65
CA SER A 191 37.90 -0.57 66.35
C SER A 191 39.28 0.09 66.27
N PRO A 192 40.26 -0.34 67.08
CA PRO A 192 41.69 -0.19 66.79
C PRO A 192 42.20 -1.43 66.03
N GLU A 193 43.04 -1.22 65.02
CA GLU A 193 43.72 -2.33 64.29
C GLU A 193 44.87 -2.96 65.11
N PRO A 194 45.47 -4.07 64.61
CA PRO A 194 46.77 -3.86 63.95
C PRO A 194 47.04 -4.74 62.71
N ILE A 195 47.30 -4.07 61.58
CA ILE A 195 48.46 -4.27 60.70
C ILE A 195 49.10 -5.68 60.65
N THR A 196 49.00 -6.40 59.52
CA THR A 196 50.20 -7.06 58.92
C THR A 196 50.11 -7.20 57.39
N ARG A 197 51.28 -7.05 56.76
CA ARG A 197 51.62 -6.98 55.34
C ARG A 197 51.31 -8.24 54.49
N ASP A 198 50.96 -7.98 53.23
CA ASP A 198 51.18 -8.78 52.00
C ASP A 198 52.69 -9.14 51.78
N PRO A 199 53.15 -9.91 50.74
CA PRO A 199 52.46 -10.40 49.53
C PRO A 199 52.81 -11.85 49.04
N PHE A 200 52.40 -12.16 47.79
CA PHE A 200 52.93 -13.11 46.77
C PHE A 200 52.19 -14.44 46.46
N ASN A 201 51.81 -14.56 45.17
CA ASN A 201 51.70 -15.71 44.24
C ASN A 201 51.30 -17.12 44.79
N THR A 202 50.42 -17.89 44.12
CA THR A 202 50.58 -18.38 42.72
C THR A 202 49.26 -18.97 42.18
N GLU A 203 49.18 -19.15 40.86
CA GLU A 203 48.09 -19.82 40.12
C GLU A 203 47.93 -21.33 40.46
N VAL A 204 46.74 -21.90 40.21
CA VAL A 204 46.46 -23.09 39.33
C VAL A 204 45.11 -23.78 39.67
N ILE A 205 44.20 -23.70 38.70
CA ILE A 205 43.18 -24.63 38.13
C ILE A 205 43.00 -26.08 38.69
N PRO A 206 41.93 -26.82 38.33
CA PRO A 206 40.62 -26.89 38.98
C PRO A 206 40.30 -28.26 39.62
N SER A 207 39.15 -28.38 40.30
CA SER A 207 38.50 -29.68 40.54
C SER A 207 36.97 -29.57 40.56
N THR A 208 36.33 -30.27 39.62
CA THR A 208 34.88 -30.50 39.60
C THR A 208 34.48 -31.60 40.58
N LEU A 209 33.34 -31.43 41.26
CA LEU A 209 32.35 -32.49 41.45
C LEU A 209 30.97 -31.83 41.66
N ALA A 210 29.89 -32.52 41.33
CA ALA A 210 28.53 -32.01 41.40
C ALA A 210 27.75 -32.71 42.52
N ASP A 211 26.68 -32.06 43.01
CA ASP A 211 25.43 -32.80 43.25
C ASP A 211 24.15 -31.94 43.26
N THR A 212 23.23 -32.31 42.37
CA THR A 212 21.77 -32.43 42.54
C THR A 212 20.92 -31.34 43.25
N VAL A 213 20.31 -30.49 42.41
CA VAL A 213 18.88 -30.09 42.38
C VAL A 213 18.18 -29.55 43.65
N THR A 214 17.75 -28.29 43.61
CA THR A 214 16.35 -27.90 43.96
C THR A 214 15.92 -26.64 43.17
N THR A 215 14.63 -26.51 42.83
CA THR A 215 14.09 -25.49 41.93
C THR A 215 13.30 -24.38 42.63
N VAL A 216 13.68 -23.10 42.43
CA VAL A 216 12.81 -21.90 42.54
C VAL A 216 13.27 -20.89 41.47
N MET A 217 12.35 -20.01 41.04
CA MET A 217 12.55 -19.02 39.96
C MET A 217 13.38 -17.79 40.41
N GLY A 218 13.88 -17.04 39.41
CA GLY A 218 14.14 -15.61 39.55
C GLY A 218 15.59 -15.20 39.78
N SER A 219 16.30 -14.81 38.71
CA SER A 219 17.55 -14.06 38.80
C SER A 219 17.68 -13.11 37.60
N SER A 220 17.57 -11.81 37.86
CA SER A 220 17.87 -10.74 36.91
C SER A 220 19.15 -10.03 37.34
N GLN A 221 20.24 -10.22 36.59
CA GLN A 221 21.46 -9.42 36.76
C GLN A 221 21.40 -8.16 35.89
N PRO A 222 21.61 -6.95 36.45
CA PRO A 222 21.71 -5.73 35.66
C PRO A 222 23.08 -5.64 34.97
N VAL A 223 23.12 -5.88 33.66
CA VAL A 223 24.33 -5.65 32.85
C VAL A 223 24.47 -4.15 32.56
N VAL A 224 25.42 -3.49 33.24
CA VAL A 224 25.70 -2.07 33.05
C VAL A 224 26.44 -1.82 31.72
N SER A 225 25.68 -1.67 30.63
CA SER A 225 26.21 -1.26 29.32
C SER A 225 26.52 0.23 29.28
N ARG A 226 27.65 0.64 29.86
CA ARG A 226 28.20 2.00 29.74
C ARG A 226 29.29 2.05 28.65
N GLY A 227 29.00 2.74 27.54
CA GLY A 227 30.05 3.19 26.60
C GLY A 227 29.93 2.74 25.13
N THR A 228 28.78 2.94 24.47
CA THR A 228 28.65 2.75 23.01
C THR A 228 28.04 3.93 22.23
N ALA A 229 27.43 4.92 22.91
CA ALA A 229 26.73 6.04 22.26
C ALA A 229 27.67 6.94 21.43
N ASP A 230 28.84 7.29 21.96
CA ASP A 230 29.74 8.29 21.37
C ASP A 230 30.35 7.87 20.02
N ASN A 231 30.31 6.58 19.68
CA ASN A 231 30.81 6.02 18.42
C ASN A 231 29.71 5.70 17.40
N LEU A 232 28.43 5.92 17.73
CA LEU A 232 27.32 5.60 16.82
C LEU A 232 27.30 6.54 15.60
N ILE A 233 27.52 7.84 15.81
CA ILE A 233 27.40 8.88 14.78
C ILE A 233 28.44 8.73 13.65
N PRO A 234 29.76 8.54 13.93
CA PRO A 234 30.75 8.35 12.87
C PRO A 234 30.53 7.07 12.04
N VAL A 235 30.04 6.00 12.68
CA VAL A 235 29.71 4.74 12.01
C VAL A 235 28.51 4.93 11.06
N TYR A 236 27.44 5.58 11.52
CA TYR A 236 26.30 5.91 10.65
C TYR A 236 26.70 6.79 9.46
N CYS A 237 27.51 7.84 9.67
CA CYS A 237 28.00 8.69 8.58
C CYS A 237 28.83 7.89 7.55
N SER A 238 29.65 6.94 8.02
CA SER A 238 30.47 6.07 7.15
C SER A 238 29.61 5.11 6.32
N ILE A 239 28.58 4.50 6.94
CA ILE A 239 27.63 3.61 6.25
C ILE A 239 26.80 4.39 5.21
N LEU A 240 26.27 5.56 5.58
CA LEU A 240 25.51 6.42 4.66
C LEU A 240 26.36 6.86 3.46
N ALA A 241 27.63 7.23 3.67
CA ALA A 241 28.55 7.55 2.58
C ALA A 241 28.78 6.35 1.64
N ALA A 242 28.96 5.14 2.18
CA ALA A 242 29.11 3.91 1.39
C ALA A 242 27.85 3.58 0.57
N VAL A 243 26.65 3.75 1.15
CA VAL A 243 25.37 3.55 0.44
C VAL A 243 25.20 4.58 -0.69
N VAL A 244 25.51 5.85 -0.46
CA VAL A 244 25.43 6.90 -1.50
C VAL A 244 26.40 6.61 -2.65
N VAL A 245 27.66 6.22 -2.35
CA VAL A 245 28.63 5.83 -3.38
C VAL A 245 28.16 4.58 -4.15
N GLY A 246 27.58 3.59 -3.48
CA GLY A 246 26.99 2.40 -4.10
C GLY A 246 25.84 2.74 -5.04
N LEU A 247 24.93 3.64 -4.65
CA LEU A 247 23.82 4.11 -5.48
C LEU A 247 24.30 4.89 -6.71
N VAL A 248 25.31 5.77 -6.55
CA VAL A 248 25.92 6.50 -7.68
C VAL A 248 26.60 5.52 -8.66
N ALA A 249 27.33 4.52 -8.15
CA ALA A 249 27.94 3.47 -8.96
C ALA A 249 26.89 2.61 -9.69
N TYR A 250 25.79 2.24 -9.02
CA TYR A 250 24.68 1.51 -9.64
C TYR A 250 23.99 2.33 -10.75
N ILE A 251 23.74 3.63 -10.53
CA ILE A 251 23.15 4.51 -11.55
C ILE A 251 24.11 4.66 -12.75
N ALA A 252 25.41 4.81 -12.51
CA ALA A 252 26.42 4.86 -13.56
C ALA A 252 26.48 3.54 -14.36
N PHE A 253 26.47 2.39 -13.68
CA PHE A 253 26.48 1.06 -14.31
C PHE A 253 25.20 0.80 -15.12
N LYS A 254 24.02 1.19 -14.59
CA LYS A 254 22.73 1.06 -15.29
C LYS A 254 22.67 1.95 -16.53
N ARG A 255 23.14 3.20 -16.45
CA ARG A 255 23.28 4.10 -17.62
C ARG A 255 24.27 3.53 -18.64
N TRP A 256 25.41 3.00 -18.19
CA TRP A 256 26.41 2.36 -19.05
C TRP A 256 25.85 1.14 -19.79
N ASN A 257 25.14 0.25 -19.08
CA ASN A 257 24.59 -0.96 -19.68
C ASN A 257 23.46 -0.65 -20.68
N ASN A 258 22.62 0.35 -20.40
CA ASN A 258 21.63 0.85 -21.37
C ASN A 258 22.31 1.43 -22.62
N CYS A 259 23.39 2.21 -22.47
CA CYS A 259 24.17 2.71 -23.61
C CYS A 259 24.85 1.57 -24.42
N LYS A 260 25.25 0.49 -23.73
CA LYS A 260 25.83 -0.71 -24.36
C LYS A 260 24.79 -1.48 -25.18
N GLN A 261 23.58 -1.68 -24.66
CA GLN A 261 22.48 -2.32 -25.41
C GLN A 261 22.05 -1.48 -26.62
N ASN A 262 21.88 -0.16 -26.44
CA ASN A 262 21.42 0.72 -27.53
C ASN A 262 22.43 0.80 -28.70
N LYS A 263 23.71 0.49 -28.47
CA LYS A 263 24.73 0.35 -29.53
C LYS A 263 24.63 -0.95 -30.35
N GLN A 264 23.90 -1.97 -29.89
CA GLN A 264 23.76 -3.24 -30.61
C GLN A 264 22.50 -3.30 -31.51
N GLY A 265 21.46 -2.48 -31.23
CA GLY A 265 20.25 -2.43 -32.04
C GLY A 265 20.37 -1.73 -33.40
N ALA A 266 21.42 -0.91 -33.59
CA ALA A 266 21.49 0.02 -34.72
C ALA A 266 22.04 -0.54 -36.05
N ASN A 267 22.62 -1.75 -36.07
CA ASN A 267 23.44 -2.22 -37.21
C ASN A 267 22.76 -3.25 -38.14
N ASN A 268 21.46 -3.56 -37.94
CA ASN A 268 20.75 -4.59 -38.71
C ASN A 268 19.53 -4.02 -39.44
N ARG A 269 19.73 -3.48 -40.66
CA ARG A 269 18.65 -3.30 -41.65
C ARG A 269 19.17 -3.65 -43.06
N PRO A 270 18.55 -4.62 -43.77
CA PRO A 270 19.01 -5.01 -45.10
C PRO A 270 18.69 -3.97 -46.16
N VAL A 271 19.60 -3.79 -47.11
CA VAL A 271 19.42 -2.99 -48.32
C VAL A 271 18.74 -3.85 -49.40
N ASN A 272 17.70 -3.33 -50.05
CA ASN A 272 17.33 -3.68 -51.42
C ASN A 272 16.28 -2.69 -51.98
N GLN A 273 16.64 -1.94 -53.02
CA GLN A 273 15.73 -1.15 -53.86
C GLN A 273 16.34 -0.96 -55.26
N THR A 274 15.56 -1.21 -56.31
CA THR A 274 15.57 -0.62 -57.68
C THR A 274 14.61 -1.44 -58.57
N PRO A 275 14.16 -0.97 -59.76
CA PRO A 275 14.57 0.24 -60.50
C PRO A 275 13.45 1.27 -60.78
N SER A 276 13.87 2.43 -61.33
CA SER A 276 13.05 3.55 -61.84
C SER A 276 12.84 3.44 -63.37
N PRO A 277 12.18 4.42 -64.04
CA PRO A 277 12.81 5.68 -64.52
C PRO A 277 11.92 6.91 -64.13
N GLU A 278 12.01 8.16 -64.64
CA GLU A 278 12.93 8.89 -65.55
C GLU A 278 13.79 9.90 -64.71
N GLY A 279 14.24 11.12 -65.06
CA GLY A 279 14.11 12.08 -66.19
C GLY A 279 13.05 13.17 -65.96
N GLU A 280 13.27 14.49 -66.17
CA GLU A 280 14.48 15.29 -66.50
C GLU A 280 14.32 16.74 -65.95
N LYS A 281 15.44 17.45 -65.70
CA LYS A 281 15.61 18.94 -65.67
C LYS A 281 14.81 19.75 -64.60
N LEU A 282 15.24 20.92 -64.13
CA LEU A 282 16.37 21.84 -64.48
C LEU A 282 16.95 22.49 -63.18
N HIS A 283 18.09 23.18 -63.28
CA HIS A 283 18.74 23.87 -62.14
C HIS A 283 18.08 25.22 -61.76
N SER A 284 18.33 25.68 -60.53
CA SER A 284 18.58 27.10 -60.21
C SER A 284 19.48 27.20 -58.96
N ASP A 285 20.16 28.33 -58.82
CA ASP A 285 21.36 28.48 -57.98
C ASP A 285 21.14 29.23 -56.65
N SER A 286 22.14 29.16 -55.76
CA SER A 286 22.55 30.08 -54.67
C SER A 286 21.56 31.15 -54.11
N GLY A 287 21.43 31.39 -52.78
CA GLY A 287 22.11 30.82 -51.60
C GLY A 287 22.32 31.89 -50.49
N ILE A 288 22.48 31.47 -49.22
CA ILE A 288 22.98 32.25 -48.01
C ILE A 288 22.20 33.55 -47.67
N SER A 289 21.79 33.83 -46.43
CA SER A 289 22.44 33.61 -45.12
C SER A 289 21.45 33.03 -44.07
N VAL A 290 21.81 32.29 -43.01
CA VAL A 290 22.95 32.33 -42.07
C VAL A 290 22.94 33.55 -41.14
N ASP A 291 22.56 33.32 -39.89
CA ASP A 291 23.17 34.00 -38.73
C ASP A 291 23.13 33.06 -37.51
N SER A 292 24.01 33.22 -36.51
CA SER A 292 24.16 32.26 -35.40
C SER A 292 24.98 32.76 -34.21
N GLN A 293 24.53 32.43 -32.98
CA GLN A 293 25.18 32.67 -31.67
C GLN A 293 25.17 34.18 -31.27
N SER A 294 25.17 34.63 -30.01
CA SER A 294 25.54 34.08 -28.69
C SER A 294 24.54 34.60 -27.60
N LEU A 295 23.98 33.80 -26.67
CA LEU A 295 24.51 33.21 -25.41
C LEU A 295 24.61 34.20 -24.19
N HIS A 296 24.15 33.76 -23.01
CA HIS A 296 24.16 34.37 -21.64
C HIS A 296 23.28 35.63 -21.35
N ASP A 297 22.74 35.88 -20.13
CA ASP A 297 22.28 34.99 -19.02
C ASP A 297 21.42 35.75 -17.95
N GLN A 298 20.72 35.00 -17.06
CA GLN A 298 20.05 35.32 -15.76
C GLN A 298 18.56 34.90 -15.58
N GLN A 299 18.36 33.63 -15.17
CA GLN A 299 17.66 33.09 -13.95
C GLN A 299 16.86 34.07 -13.00
N PRO A 300 15.81 33.67 -12.20
CA PRO A 300 15.21 32.36 -11.82
C PRO A 300 13.63 32.32 -11.94
N PRO A 301 12.87 31.48 -11.20
CA PRO A 301 12.79 30.01 -11.21
C PRO A 301 11.35 29.46 -11.48
N SER A 302 11.20 28.15 -11.67
CA SER A 302 9.90 27.46 -11.65
C SER A 302 9.94 26.20 -10.79
N GLN A 303 9.03 26.08 -9.82
CA GLN A 303 8.82 24.85 -9.04
C GLN A 303 7.92 23.88 -9.80
N SER A 304 8.20 22.58 -9.70
CA SER A 304 7.30 21.50 -10.17
C SER A 304 7.18 20.43 -9.10
N THR A 305 6.11 20.49 -8.30
CA THR A 305 5.88 19.55 -7.20
C THR A 305 5.41 18.20 -7.73
N GLN A 306 6.32 17.23 -7.80
CA GLN A 306 5.96 15.81 -7.87
C GLN A 306 6.03 15.22 -6.47
N GLY A 307 4.90 14.75 -5.95
CA GLY A 307 4.83 14.06 -4.66
C GLY A 307 5.57 12.72 -4.70
N PRO A 308 6.12 12.25 -3.56
CA PRO A 308 6.82 10.97 -3.51
C PRO A 308 5.85 9.80 -3.65
N ALA A 309 6.17 8.87 -4.55
CA ALA A 309 5.55 7.54 -4.51
C ALA A 309 5.97 6.80 -3.23
N PRO A 310 5.06 6.08 -2.55
CA PRO A 310 5.42 5.29 -1.39
C PRO A 310 6.40 4.18 -1.79
N LYS A 311 7.57 4.14 -1.14
CA LYS A 311 8.43 2.96 -1.19
C LYS A 311 7.83 1.94 -0.23
N GLY A 312 7.34 0.83 -0.75
CA GLY A 312 7.04 -0.33 0.09
C GLY A 312 8.34 -0.88 0.66
N ASP A 313 8.49 -0.84 1.98
CA ASP A 313 9.47 -1.67 2.67
C ASP A 313 8.96 -3.12 2.61
N GLY A 314 9.62 -3.92 1.76
CA GLY A 314 9.12 -5.22 1.32
C GLY A 314 9.18 -6.29 2.41
N ASN A 315 8.25 -6.25 3.36
CA ASN A 315 8.07 -7.26 4.40
C ASN A 315 7.98 -8.66 3.78
N LEU A 316 8.79 -9.60 4.27
CA LEU A 316 8.76 -11.00 3.81
C LEU A 316 7.53 -11.70 4.39
N TYR A 317 6.90 -12.58 3.61
CA TYR A 317 5.73 -13.37 4.04
C TYR A 317 6.00 -14.16 5.32
N SER A 318 7.23 -14.66 5.49
CA SER A 318 7.71 -15.35 6.68
C SER A 318 7.75 -14.50 7.96
N THR A 319 7.57 -13.17 7.86
CA THR A 319 7.43 -12.26 9.03
C THR A 319 5.98 -12.03 9.46
N LEU A 320 4.99 -12.55 8.74
CA LEU A 320 3.58 -12.51 9.18
C LEU A 320 3.35 -13.39 10.42
N PRO A 321 2.45 -13.01 11.34
CA PRO A 321 2.00 -13.88 12.43
C PRO A 321 1.50 -15.25 11.92
N PRO A 322 1.77 -16.36 12.62
CA PRO A 322 1.33 -17.69 12.18
C PRO A 322 -0.17 -17.81 11.93
N SER A 323 -1.00 -17.09 12.70
CA SER A 323 -2.46 -17.00 12.51
C SER A 323 -2.85 -16.47 11.12
N LYS A 324 -2.13 -15.46 10.60
CA LYS A 324 -2.36 -14.91 9.25
C LYS A 324 -1.88 -15.85 8.16
N GLN A 325 -0.79 -16.59 8.39
CA GLN A 325 -0.34 -17.61 7.45
C GLN A 325 -1.37 -18.75 7.34
N GLU A 326 -1.88 -19.24 8.48
CA GLU A 326 -2.95 -20.27 8.51
C GLU A 326 -4.27 -19.77 7.88
N GLU A 327 -4.64 -18.49 8.07
CA GLU A 327 -5.81 -17.90 7.44
C GLU A 327 -5.71 -17.89 5.91
N VAL A 328 -4.58 -17.46 5.35
CA VAL A 328 -4.33 -17.47 3.89
C VAL A 328 -4.31 -18.88 3.33
N GLU A 329 -3.64 -19.82 4.00
CA GLU A 329 -3.65 -21.25 3.63
C GLU A 329 -5.08 -21.80 3.57
N LYS A 330 -5.91 -21.45 4.55
CA LYS A 330 -7.30 -21.88 4.66
C LYS A 330 -8.19 -21.26 3.58
N LEU A 331 -8.01 -19.98 3.23
CA LEU A 331 -8.77 -19.28 2.17
C LEU A 331 -8.37 -19.70 0.74
N LEU A 332 -7.15 -20.22 0.56
CA LEU A 332 -6.72 -20.89 -0.66
C LEU A 332 -7.24 -22.34 -0.72
N GLY A 333 -7.13 -23.09 0.38
CA GLY A 333 -7.54 -24.49 0.48
C GLY A 333 -9.04 -24.74 0.51
N SER A 334 -9.85 -23.75 0.94
CA SER A 334 -11.32 -23.81 0.91
C SER A 334 -11.92 -23.44 -0.45
N SER A 335 -11.09 -23.02 -1.40
CA SER A 335 -11.51 -22.67 -2.76
C SER A 335 -11.38 -23.86 -3.71
N ALA A 336 -11.78 -23.67 -4.97
CA ALA A 336 -11.57 -24.69 -6.01
C ALA A 336 -10.07 -25.00 -6.15
N GLU A 337 -9.72 -26.28 -6.39
CA GLU A 337 -8.34 -26.78 -6.49
C GLU A 337 -7.47 -26.02 -7.51
N GLU A 338 -8.10 -25.39 -8.50
CA GLU A 338 -7.45 -24.53 -9.49
C GLU A 338 -6.80 -23.27 -8.89
N THR A 339 -7.27 -22.79 -7.73
CA THR A 339 -6.89 -21.46 -7.20
C THR A 339 -5.44 -21.41 -6.75
N TRP A 340 -5.01 -22.37 -5.93
CA TRP A 340 -3.63 -22.42 -5.45
C TRP A 340 -2.66 -22.81 -6.59
N ARG A 341 -3.12 -23.57 -7.60
CA ARG A 341 -2.37 -23.83 -8.84
C ARG A 341 -2.15 -22.54 -9.66
N LYS A 342 -3.21 -21.75 -9.86
CA LYS A 342 -3.14 -20.43 -10.52
C LYS A 342 -2.22 -19.47 -9.77
N LEU A 343 -2.27 -19.48 -8.43
CA LEU A 343 -1.34 -18.73 -7.60
C LEU A 343 0.11 -19.19 -7.83
N ALA A 344 0.38 -20.50 -7.83
CA ALA A 344 1.71 -21.05 -8.06
C ALA A 344 2.28 -20.63 -9.43
N GLY A 345 1.46 -20.63 -10.48
CA GLY A 345 1.85 -20.13 -11.81
C GLY A 345 2.28 -18.66 -11.78
N GLU A 346 1.50 -17.78 -11.14
CA GLU A 346 1.83 -16.35 -10.97
C GLU A 346 3.04 -16.10 -10.04
N LEU A 347 3.29 -17.00 -9.09
CA LEU A 347 4.50 -17.01 -8.26
C LEU A 347 5.72 -17.66 -8.96
N GLY A 348 5.60 -18.02 -10.25
CA GLY A 348 6.70 -18.46 -11.11
C GLY A 348 7.06 -19.94 -11.03
N TYR A 349 6.18 -20.78 -10.48
CA TYR A 349 6.37 -22.23 -10.49
C TYR A 349 6.09 -22.83 -11.88
N LYS A 350 6.74 -23.96 -12.17
CA LYS A 350 6.45 -24.79 -13.34
C LYS A 350 5.46 -25.90 -12.96
N GLU A 351 4.64 -26.33 -13.91
CA GLU A 351 3.65 -27.41 -13.72
C GLU A 351 4.25 -28.66 -13.05
N ASP A 352 5.47 -29.07 -13.44
CA ASP A 352 6.17 -30.23 -12.85
C ASP A 352 6.33 -30.14 -11.32
N LEU A 353 6.46 -28.93 -10.77
CA LEU A 353 6.53 -28.67 -9.32
C LEU A 353 5.14 -28.43 -8.72
N ILE A 354 4.22 -27.81 -9.46
CA ILE A 354 2.82 -27.62 -9.02
C ILE A 354 2.17 -28.99 -8.78
N ASP A 355 2.36 -29.95 -9.69
CA ASP A 355 1.89 -31.35 -9.57
C ASP A 355 2.64 -32.18 -8.50
N SER A 356 3.71 -31.65 -7.90
CA SER A 356 4.32 -32.28 -6.72
C SER A 356 3.51 -31.96 -5.45
N PHE A 357 3.10 -30.70 -5.27
CA PHE A 357 2.29 -30.26 -4.13
C PHE A 357 0.88 -30.86 -4.10
N THR A 358 0.34 -31.31 -5.24
CA THR A 358 -1.00 -31.97 -5.29
C THR A 358 -1.06 -33.29 -4.50
N ARG A 359 0.10 -33.84 -4.12
CA ARG A 359 0.23 -35.12 -3.43
C ARG A 359 0.34 -34.95 -1.90
N GLU A 360 0.48 -33.72 -1.44
CA GLU A 360 0.52 -33.35 -0.03
C GLU A 360 -0.89 -33.25 0.56
N GLU A 361 -1.02 -33.48 1.87
CA GLU A 361 -2.29 -33.41 2.59
C GLU A 361 -2.91 -31.99 2.60
N SER A 362 -2.09 -30.96 2.33
CA SER A 362 -2.55 -29.57 2.16
C SER A 362 -1.72 -28.83 1.09
N PRO A 363 -2.08 -28.92 -0.21
CA PRO A 363 -1.27 -28.39 -1.30
C PRO A 363 -0.97 -26.88 -1.22
N ALA A 364 -1.95 -26.07 -0.79
CA ALA A 364 -1.78 -24.62 -0.62
C ALA A 364 -0.74 -24.26 0.46
N ARG A 365 -0.70 -25.03 1.56
CA ARG A 365 0.30 -24.91 2.63
C ARG A 365 1.69 -25.32 2.14
N ALA A 366 1.78 -26.45 1.45
CA ALA A 366 3.05 -26.93 0.91
C ALA A 366 3.66 -25.92 -0.09
N LEU A 367 2.83 -25.33 -0.95
CA LEU A 367 3.22 -24.24 -1.85
C LEU A 367 3.73 -23.01 -1.07
N LEU A 368 2.95 -22.51 -0.10
CA LEU A 368 3.31 -21.30 0.64
C LEU A 368 4.56 -21.49 1.51
N ALA A 369 4.75 -22.67 2.11
CA ALA A 369 5.95 -23.03 2.85
C ALA A 369 7.19 -23.01 1.93
N ASP A 370 7.17 -23.71 0.79
CA ASP A 370 8.28 -23.69 -0.19
C ASP A 370 8.51 -22.26 -0.74
N TRP A 371 7.45 -21.51 -1.01
CA TRP A 371 7.56 -20.14 -1.51
C TRP A 371 8.20 -19.21 -0.48
N SER A 372 7.76 -19.27 0.78
CA SER A 372 8.26 -18.44 1.89
C SER A 372 9.75 -18.58 2.17
N SER A 373 10.37 -19.69 1.73
CA SER A 373 11.81 -19.93 1.84
C SER A 373 12.68 -19.12 0.87
N LYS A 374 12.05 -18.43 -0.10
CA LYS A 374 12.73 -17.73 -1.20
C LYS A 374 12.91 -16.25 -0.88
N GLU A 375 14.07 -15.69 -1.24
CA GLU A 375 14.39 -14.26 -1.06
C GLU A 375 13.40 -13.31 -1.79
N THR A 376 12.63 -13.82 -2.75
CA THR A 376 11.58 -13.09 -3.48
C THR A 376 10.20 -13.13 -2.80
N ALA A 377 10.06 -13.75 -1.63
CA ALA A 377 8.77 -13.98 -0.96
C ALA A 377 8.27 -12.75 -0.17
N THR A 378 8.19 -11.59 -0.82
CA THR A 378 7.64 -10.36 -0.23
C THR A 378 6.11 -10.38 -0.22
N LEU A 379 5.48 -9.79 0.80
CA LEU A 379 4.03 -9.66 0.91
C LEU A 379 3.41 -9.01 -0.34
N ASP A 380 4.04 -7.97 -0.89
CA ASP A 380 3.61 -7.32 -2.14
C ASP A 380 3.53 -8.27 -3.33
N ALA A 381 4.45 -9.23 -3.45
CA ALA A 381 4.46 -10.23 -4.52
C ALA A 381 3.29 -11.21 -4.38
N LEU A 382 2.97 -11.64 -3.15
CA LEU A 382 1.79 -12.46 -2.88
C LEU A 382 0.49 -11.69 -3.22
N LEU A 383 0.39 -10.45 -2.75
CA LEU A 383 -0.79 -9.60 -2.98
C LEU A 383 -0.98 -9.25 -4.46
N ALA A 384 0.11 -9.04 -5.21
CA ALA A 384 0.05 -8.85 -6.66
C ALA A 384 -0.43 -10.11 -7.39
N ALA A 385 0.06 -11.29 -7.00
CA ALA A 385 -0.38 -12.56 -7.57
C ALA A 385 -1.85 -12.88 -7.23
N LEU A 386 -2.27 -12.69 -5.97
CA LEU A 386 -3.66 -12.85 -5.52
C LEU A 386 -4.65 -11.97 -6.30
N ARG A 387 -4.30 -10.69 -6.53
CA ARG A 387 -5.14 -9.78 -7.34
C ARG A 387 -5.24 -10.24 -8.81
N LYS A 388 -4.15 -10.70 -9.43
CA LYS A 388 -4.19 -11.24 -10.81
C LYS A 388 -5.10 -12.45 -10.96
N ILE A 389 -5.10 -13.37 -10.00
CA ILE A 389 -5.97 -14.57 -10.02
C ILE A 389 -7.40 -14.28 -9.56
N GLN A 390 -7.80 -13.00 -9.46
CA GLN A 390 -9.12 -12.54 -9.02
C GLN A 390 -9.49 -12.95 -7.58
N ARG A 391 -8.50 -13.18 -6.72
CA ARG A 391 -8.67 -13.44 -5.27
C ARG A 391 -8.28 -12.22 -4.43
N GLY A 392 -8.92 -11.09 -4.72
CA GLY A 392 -8.79 -9.86 -3.92
C GLY A 392 -9.25 -10.02 -2.47
N ASP A 393 -10.20 -10.92 -2.23
CA ASP A 393 -10.72 -11.30 -0.90
C ASP A 393 -9.63 -11.83 0.05
N ILE A 394 -8.71 -12.65 -0.46
CA ILE A 394 -7.54 -13.11 0.34
C ILE A 394 -6.57 -11.96 0.59
N ALA A 395 -6.40 -11.08 -0.39
CA ALA A 395 -5.54 -9.90 -0.25
C ALA A 395 -6.07 -8.92 0.80
N GLU A 396 -7.40 -8.78 0.95
CA GLU A 396 -8.03 -7.93 1.98
C GLU A 396 -7.94 -8.54 3.38
N SER A 397 -8.10 -9.86 3.52
CA SER A 397 -7.86 -10.60 4.78
C SER A 397 -6.46 -10.34 5.37
N LEU A 398 -5.44 -10.24 4.51
CA LEU A 398 -4.06 -9.91 4.87
C LEU A 398 -3.86 -8.47 5.40
N TYR A 399 -4.71 -7.51 5.02
CA TYR A 399 -4.63 -6.12 5.51
C TYR A 399 -5.53 -5.87 6.74
N SER A 400 -6.62 -6.62 6.90
CA SER A 400 -7.76 -6.27 7.77
C SER A 400 -7.53 -6.35 9.29
N GLU A 401 -6.34 -6.71 9.78
CA GLU A 401 -6.04 -6.80 11.23
C GLU A 401 -4.76 -6.06 11.65
N SER A 402 -4.52 -4.86 11.09
CA SER A 402 -3.62 -3.89 11.74
C SER A 402 -4.29 -3.17 12.94
N THR A 403 -5.58 -3.41 13.17
CA THR A 403 -6.42 -2.76 14.20
C THR A 403 -7.29 -3.77 14.94
N ALA A 404 -6.67 -4.75 15.60
CA ALA A 404 -7.35 -5.73 16.45
C ALA A 404 -6.49 -6.13 17.66
N THR A 405 -6.51 -5.33 18.73
CA THR A 405 -6.01 -5.74 20.05
C THR A 405 -6.90 -5.12 21.12
N SER A 406 -7.91 -5.88 21.57
CA SER A 406 -8.67 -5.54 22.76
C SER A 406 -7.85 -5.93 24.01
N PRO A 407 -7.73 -5.07 25.03
CA PRO A 407 -7.35 -5.50 26.36
C PRO A 407 -8.47 -6.33 27.02
N VAL A 408 -8.14 -6.90 28.19
CA VAL A 408 -9.00 -7.67 29.11
C VAL A 408 -9.03 -6.96 30.45
#